data_AF-A0A7C0UQ28-F1
#
_entry.id   AF-A0A7C0UQ28-F1
#
_cell.length_a   1.000
_cell.length_b   1.000
_cell.length_c   1.000
_cell.angle_alpha   90.00
_cell.angle_beta   90.00
_cell.angle_gamma   90.00
#
_symmetry.space_group_name_H-M   'P 1'
#
loop_
_entity.id
_entity.type
_entity.pdbx_description
1 polymer ?
#
loop_
_entity_poly.entity_id
_entity_poly.type
_entity_poly.pdbx_seq_one_letter_code
_entity_poly.pdbx_strand_id
1 'polypeptide(L)' 'MKEFAGLIGMLLLVSSWIPQTWETIKNKKCPLNLEFVLVYVTASTLLAIYSYLIGDWVFLTLNSLAALQSGVNLYVKLKY' A
#
# COMPACT_ATOMS: atom_id res chain seq x y z
N MET A 1 1.81 -23.95 -7.55
CA MET A 1 0.52 -23.68 -6.84
C MET A 1 0.65 -22.52 -5.83
N LYS A 2 1.58 -22.56 -4.88
CA LYS A 2 1.74 -21.49 -3.85
C LYS A 2 2.01 -20.10 -4.45
N GLU A 3 2.92 -20.01 -5.42
CA GLU A 3 3.28 -18.75 -6.08
C GLU A 3 2.11 -18.14 -6.87
N PHE A 4 1.26 -18.98 -7.47
CA PHE A 4 0.09 -18.53 -8.23
C PHE A 4 -0.98 -17.92 -7.32
N ALA A 5 -1.23 -18.54 -6.16
CA ALA A 5 -2.13 -17.99 -5.16
C ALA A 5 -1.61 -16.65 -4.61
N GLY A 6 -0.31 -16.55 -4.33
CA GLY A 6 0.35 -15.31 -3.91
C GLY A 6 0.22 -14.20 -4.95
N LEU A 7 0.49 -14.52 -6.23
CA LEU A 7 0.41 -13.57 -7.33
C LEU A 7 -1.02 -13.04 -7.52
N ILE A 8 -2.02 -13.93 -7.57
CA ILE A 8 -3.43 -13.55 -7.72
C ILE A 8 -3.87 -12.70 -6.52
N GLY A 9 -3.55 -13.13 -5.30
CA GLY A 9 -3.88 -12.38 -4.09
C GLY A 9 -3.28 -10.97 -4.11
N MET A 10 -2.01 -10.84 -4.51
CA MET A 10 -1.34 -9.55 -4.65
C MET A 10 -1.99 -8.66 -5.71
N LEU A 11 -2.31 -9.19 -6.89
CA LEU A 11 -2.97 -8.43 -7.96
C LEU A 11 -4.37 -7.94 -7.54
N LEU A 12 -5.17 -8.79 -6.90
CA LEU A 12 -6.49 -8.41 -6.39
C LEU A 12 -6.39 -7.33 -5.31
N LEU A 13 -5.43 -7.45 -4.38
CA LEU A 13 -5.23 -6.44 -3.33
C LEU A 13 -4.79 -5.09 -3.91
N VAL A 14 -3.75 -5.08 -4.75
CA VAL A 14 -3.23 -3.86 -5.38
C VAL A 14 -4.31 -3.17 -6.21
N SER A 15 -5.05 -3.92 -7.02
CA SER A 15 -6.11 -3.36 -7.87
C SER A 15 -7.28 -2.79 -7.05
N SER A 16 -7.59 -3.38 -5.89
CA SER A 16 -8.66 -2.87 -5.00
C SER A 16 -8.40 -1.45 -4.48
N TRP A 17 -7.12 -1.03 -4.41
CA TRP A 17 -6.75 0.29 -3.92
C TRP A 17 -6.78 1.37 -4.99
N ILE A 18 -6.82 1.01 -6.28
CA ILE A 18 -6.90 1.97 -7.40
C ILE A 18 -8.10 2.92 -7.25
N PRO A 19 -9.36 2.45 -7.07
CA PRO A 19 -10.50 3.36 -6.92
C PRO A 19 -10.38 4.23 -5.67
N GLN A 20 -9.94 3.67 -4.54
CA GLN A 20 -9.78 4.43 -3.30
C GLN A 20 -8.72 5.52 -3.41
N THR A 21 -7.59 5.24 -4.07
CA THR A 21 -6.50 6.20 -4.27
C THR A 21 -6.97 7.31 -5.21
N TRP A 22 -7.67 6.94 -6.27
CA TRP A 22 -8.26 7.88 -7.21
C TRP A 22 -9.25 8.83 -6.53
N GLU A 23 -10.17 8.30 -5.72
CA GLU A 23 -11.12 9.10 -4.96
C GLU A 23 -10.43 10.04 -3.96
N THR A 24 -9.40 9.56 -3.27
CA THR A 24 -8.63 10.36 -2.30
C THR A 24 -7.96 11.56 -2.99
N ILE A 25 -7.33 11.34 -4.14
CA ILE A 25 -6.69 12.41 -4.92
C ILE A 25 -7.74 13.36 -5.50
N LYS A 26 -8.77 12.82 -6.17
CA LYS A 26 -9.82 13.60 -6.85
C LYS A 26 -10.56 14.51 -5.87
N ASN A 27 -10.94 13.97 -4.72
CA ASN A 27 -11.69 14.70 -3.71
C ASN A 27 -10.80 15.52 -2.77
N LYS A 28 -9.46 15.44 -2.92
CA LYS A 28 -8.48 16.07 -2.02
C LYS A 28 -8.79 15.81 -0.55
N LYS A 29 -9.27 14.60 -0.24
CA LYS A 29 -9.74 14.24 1.10
C LYS A 29 -9.42 12.77 1.36
N CYS A 30 -8.60 12.53 2.37
CA CYS A 30 -8.36 11.18 2.88
C CYS A 30 -9.29 10.90 4.08
N PRO A 31 -10.21 9.93 3.99
CA PRO A 31 -11.16 9.63 5.07
C PRO A 31 -10.51 8.88 6.25
N LEU A 32 -9.33 8.31 6.06
CA LEU A 32 -8.61 7.53 7.08
C LEU A 32 -8.03 8.46 8.15
N ASN A 33 -7.93 7.99 9.41
CA ASN A 33 -7.27 8.75 10.48
C ASN A 33 -5.74 8.76 10.29
N LEU A 34 -5.08 9.80 10.82
CA LEU A 34 -3.66 10.02 10.57
C LEU A 34 -2.79 8.92 11.19
N GLU A 35 -3.14 8.47 12.39
CA GLU A 35 -2.46 7.41 13.13
C GLU A 35 -2.43 6.11 12.34
N PHE A 36 -3.57 5.72 11.76
CA PHE A 36 -3.68 4.56 10.89
C PHE A 36 -2.76 4.69 9.68
N VAL A 37 -2.78 5.83 8.99
CA VAL A 37 -1.98 6.03 7.78
C VAL A 37 -0.48 5.99 8.09
N LEU A 38 -0.06 6.60 9.21
CA LEU A 38 1.34 6.57 9.67
C LEU A 38 1.82 5.17 10.02
N VAL A 39 1.01 4.41 10.77
CA VAL A 39 1.32 3.01 11.08
C VAL A 39 1.39 2.19 9.79
N TYR A 40 0.42 2.36 8.89
CA TYR A 40 0.32 1.57 7.67
C TYR A 40 1.49 1.84 6.72
N VAL A 41 1.87 3.09 6.48
CA VAL A 41 3.01 3.42 5.61
C VAL A 41 4.33 2.93 6.21
N THR A 42 4.49 3.04 7.54
CA THR A 42 5.69 2.57 8.24
C THR A 42 5.80 1.05 8.18
N ALA A 43 4.72 0.34 8.52
CA ALA A 43 4.69 -1.11 8.53
C ALA A 43 4.94 -1.68 7.13
N SER A 44 4.26 -1.16 6.10
CA SER A 44 4.46 -1.61 4.71
C SER A 44 5.86 -1.31 4.20
N THR A 45 6.47 -0.17 4.55
CA THR A 45 7.87 0.12 4.19
C THR A 45 8.83 -0.86 4.84
N LEU A 46 8.67 -1.15 6.13
CA LEU A 46 9.50 -2.12 6.85
C LEU A 46 9.35 -3.54 6.27
N LEU A 47 8.12 -3.94 5.93
CA LEU A 47 7.86 -5.24 5.30
C LEU A 47 8.41 -5.32 3.88
N ALA A 48 8.42 -4.23 3.12
CA ALA A 48 9.08 -4.20 1.82
C ALA A 48 10.60 -4.42 1.97
N ILE A 49 11.25 -3.73 2.92
CA ILE A 49 12.67 -3.94 3.24
C ILE A 49 12.91 -5.41 3.65
N TYR A 50 12.11 -5.95 4.56
CA TYR A 50 12.22 -7.33 4.99
C TYR A 50 12.08 -8.32 3.82
N SER A 51 11.09 -8.11 2.94
CA SER A 51 10.84 -8.96 1.77
C SER A 51 12.00 -8.96 0.80
N TYR A 52 12.61 -7.80 0.58
CA TYR A 52 13.82 -7.67 -0.23
C TYR A 52 14.97 -8.50 0.35
N LEU A 53 15.17 -8.47 1.67
CA LEU A 53 16.24 -9.22 2.34
C LEU A 53 16.06 -10.74 2.24
N ILE A 54 14.82 -11.24 2.20
CA ILE A 54 14.53 -12.69 2.08
C ILE A 54 14.28 -13.15 0.63
N GLY A 55 14.32 -12.23 -0.35
CA GLY A 55 14.10 -12.54 -1.77
C GLY A 55 12.65 -12.88 -2.15
N ASP A 56 11.66 -12.47 -1.35
CA ASP A 56 10.23 -12.69 -1.65
C ASP A 56 9.67 -11.56 -2.52
N TRP A 57 9.64 -11.78 -3.83
CA TRP A 57 9.20 -10.79 -4.81
C TRP A 57 7.71 -10.46 -4.74
N VAL A 58 6.86 -11.42 -4.39
CA VAL A 58 5.40 -11.19 -4.30
C VAL A 58 5.11 -10.28 -3.12
N PHE A 59 5.69 -10.59 -1.95
CA PHE A 59 5.50 -9.80 -0.75
C PHE A 59 6.21 -8.44 -0.83
N LEU A 60 7.37 -8.38 -1.49
CA LEU A 60 8.07 -7.13 -1.78
C LEU A 60 7.22 -6.20 -2.64
N THR A 61 6.67 -6.70 -3.74
CA THR A 61 5.85 -5.91 -4.67
C THR A 61 4.59 -5.40 -3.97
N LEU A 62 3.90 -6.29 -3.24
CA LEU A 62 2.69 -5.94 -2.49
C LEU A 62 2.96 -4.82 -1.48
N ASN A 63 3.99 -4.97 -0.64
CA ASN A 63 4.29 -4.00 0.41
C ASN A 63 4.85 -2.68 -0.14
N SER A 64 5.61 -2.73 -1.25
CA SER A 64 6.10 -1.51 -1.91
C SER A 64 4.94 -0.67 -2.46
N LEU A 65 3.97 -1.31 -3.12
CA LEU A 65 2.79 -0.63 -3.63
C LEU A 65 1.86 -0.16 -2.50
N ALA A 66 1.77 -0.91 -1.41
CA ALA A 66 1.04 -0.50 -0.20
C ALA A 66 1.67 0.73 0.45
N ALA A 67 2.99 0.77 0.56
CA ALA A 67 3.72 1.91 1.09
C ALA A 67 3.53 3.15 0.22
N LEU A 68 3.61 3.00 -1.11
CA LEU A 68 3.35 4.11 -2.05
C LEU A 68 1.93 4.63 -1.93
N GLN A 69 0.93 3.74 -1.92
CA GLN A 69 -0.48 4.12 -1.81
C GLN A 69 -0.79 4.82 -0.47
N SER A 70 -0.27 4.29 0.64
CA SER A 70 -0.44 4.93 1.95
C SER A 70 0.33 6.25 2.04
N GLY A 71 1.47 6.36 1.34
CA GLY A 71 2.19 7.61 1.17
C GLY A 71 1.36 8.68 0.46
N VAL A 72 0.59 8.30 -0.58
CA VAL A 72 -0.37 9.21 -1.22
C VAL A 72 -1.47 9.64 -0.24
N ASN A 73 -2.04 8.70 0.52
CA ASN A 73 -3.03 9.02 1.55
C ASN A 73 -2.46 10.01 2.58
N LEU A 74 -1.23 9.77 3.05
CA LEU A 74 -0.54 10.63 4.01
C LEU A 74 -0.33 12.03 3.45
N TYR A 75 0.18 12.12 2.21
CA TYR A 75 0.40 13.40 1.53
C TYR A 75 -0.90 14.20 1.39
N VAL A 76 -1.97 13.56 0.94
CA VAL A 76 -3.29 14.23 0.81
C VAL A 76 -3.78 14.68 2.19
N LYS A 77 -3.70 13.82 3.21
CA LYS A 77 -4.14 14.10 4.59
C LYS A 77 -3.40 15.27 5.24
N LEU A 78 -2.10 15.42 4.96
CA LEU A 78 -1.28 16.50 5.52
C LEU A 78 -1.44 17.82 4.76
N LYS A 79 -1.80 17.75 3.48
CA LYS A 79 -1.91 18.92 2.60
C LYS A 79 -3.30 19.56 2.57
N TYR A 80 -4.35 18.76 2.69
CA TYR A 80 -5.75 19.16 2.53
C TYR A 80 -6.58 18.72 3.74
#